data_AF-A0A967EMX4-F1
#
_entry.id   AF-A0A967EMX4-F1
#
_cell.length_a   1.000
_cell.length_b   1.000
_cell.length_c   1.000
_cell.angle_alpha   90.00
_cell.angle_beta   90.00
_cell.angle_gamma   90.00
#
_symmetry.space_group_name_H-M   'P 1'
#
loop_
_entity.id
_entity.type
_entity.pdbx_description
1 polymer ?
#
loop_
_entity_poly.entity_id
_entity_poly.type
_entity_poly.pdbx_seq_one_letter_code
_entity_poly.pdbx_strand_id
1 'polypeptide(L)' 'NPIEAIKFRMEQLGLKNKDIAKLLGGANRVSEILSGKRDLTVKMIRGLNKELGIPAESLLG' A
#
# COMPACT_ATOMS: atom_id res chain seq x y z
N ASN A 1 0.01 6.40 10.27
CA ASN A 1 -0.96 6.55 9.16
C ASN A 1 -0.60 5.53 8.08
N PRO A 2 -1.50 4.60 7.73
CA PRO A 2 -1.25 3.54 6.73
C PRO A 2 -0.76 4.06 5.37
N ILE A 3 -1.29 5.19 4.92
CA ILE A 3 -0.94 5.76 3.60
C ILE A 3 0.49 6.27 3.60
N GLU A 4 0.93 6.92 4.68
CA GLU A 4 2.31 7.41 4.82
C GLU A 4 3.30 6.26 4.86
N ALA A 5 2.99 5.19 5.61
CA ALA A 5 3.84 4.00 5.66
C ALA A 5 4.05 3.37 4.27
N ILE A 6 2.99 3.31 3.46
CA ILE A 6 3.08 2.82 2.08
C ILE A 6 3.93 3.76 1.23
N LYS A 7 3.66 5.08 1.25
CA LYS A 7 4.39 6.07 0.44
C LYS A 7 5.87 6.10 0.80
N PHE A 8 6.19 6.11 2.09
CA PHE A 8 7.56 6.06 2.59
C PHE A 8 8.28 4.81 2.10
N ARG A 9 7.63 3.64 2.20
CA ARG A 9 8.25 2.39 1.73
C ARG A 9 8.43 2.36 0.21
N MET A 10 7.48 2.90 -0.54
CA MET A 10 7.60 3.04 -1.99
C MET A 10 8.78 3.94 -2.36
N GLU A 11 8.96 5.06 -1.67
CA GLU A 11 10.07 5.98 -1.88
C GLU A 11 11.43 5.32 -1.62
N GLN A 12 11.57 4.62 -0.48
CA GLN A 12 12.79 3.87 -0.14
C GLN A 12 13.18 2.82 -1.19
N LEU A 13 12.18 2.19 -1.81
CA LEU A 13 12.38 1.14 -2.81
C LEU A 13 12.36 1.68 -4.26
N GLY A 14 12.18 2.99 -4.45
CA GLY A 14 12.05 3.60 -5.78
C GLY A 14 10.82 3.11 -6.58
N LEU A 15 9.77 2.64 -5.91
CA LEU A 15 8.58 2.06 -6.53
C LEU A 15 7.59 3.14 -6.96
N LYS A 16 6.93 2.90 -8.10
CA LYS A 16 5.83 3.71 -8.61
C LYS A 16 4.50 3.01 -8.36
N ASN A 17 3.40 3.76 -8.49
CA ASN A 17 2.03 3.24 -8.31
C ASN A 17 1.75 1.99 -9.17
N LYS A 18 2.32 1.92 -10.38
CA LYS A 18 2.18 0.78 -11.29
C LYS A 18 2.81 -0.51 -10.74
N ASP A 19 3.86 -0.39 -9.93
CA ASP A 19 4.63 -1.53 -9.44
C ASP A 19 3.89 -2.24 -8.29
N ILE A 20 3.13 -1.47 -7.49
CA ILE A 20 2.28 -2.00 -6.42
C ILE A 20 0.82 -2.25 -6.84
N ALA A 21 0.46 -1.94 -8.08
CA ALA A 21 -0.91 -2.09 -8.59
C ALA A 21 -1.44 -3.51 -8.44
N LYS A 22 -0.60 -4.54 -8.64
CA LYS A 22 -1.01 -5.94 -8.46
C LYS A 22 -1.37 -6.26 -7.00
N LEU A 23 -0.71 -5.62 -6.03
CA LEU A 23 -0.95 -5.82 -4.59
C LEU A 23 -2.26 -5.19 -4.13
N LEU A 24 -2.59 -4.02 -4.71
CA LEU A 24 -3.77 -3.24 -4.34
C LEU A 24 -4.97 -3.46 -5.26
N GLY A 25 -4.88 -4.39 -6.21
CA GLY A 25 -6.00 -4.78 -7.08
C GLY A 25 -6.27 -3.81 -8.24
N GLY A 26 -5.22 -3.20 -8.79
CA GLY A 26 -5.22 -2.37 -10.00
C GLY A 26 -4.78 -0.92 -9.75
N ALA A 27 -4.39 -0.22 -10.82
CA ALA A 27 -3.92 1.17 -10.74
C ALA A 27 -4.97 2.14 -10.17
N ASN A 28 -6.25 1.96 -10.51
CA ASN A 28 -7.34 2.77 -9.97
C ASN A 28 -7.41 2.66 -8.44
N ARG A 29 -7.33 1.44 -7.90
CA ARG A 29 -7.36 1.19 -6.45
C ARG A 29 -6.14 1.76 -5.74
N VAL A 30 -4.95 1.69 -6.35
CA VAL A 30 -3.75 2.33 -5.78
C VAL A 30 -4.02 3.82 -5.56
N SER A 31 -4.54 4.52 -6.57
CA SER A 31 -4.81 5.95 -6.47
C SER A 31 -5.88 6.26 -5.41
N GLU A 32 -6.95 5.47 -5.32
CA GLU A 32 -8.00 5.63 -4.29
C GLU A 32 -7.44 5.45 -2.88
N ILE A 33 -6.62 4.41 -2.66
CA ILE A 33 -6.03 4.11 -1.35
C ILE A 33 -5.00 5.18 -0.96
N LEU A 34 -4.09 5.56 -1.88
CA LEU A 34 -3.06 6.56 -1.59
C LEU A 34 -3.62 7.99 -1.40
N SER A 35 -4.87 8.21 -1.82
CA SER A 35 -5.63 9.45 -1.57
C SER A 35 -6.59 9.36 -0.40
N GLY A 36 -6.69 8.20 0.27
CA GLY A 36 -7.58 7.99 1.42
C GLY A 36 -9.06 7.88 1.06
N LYS A 37 -9.41 7.77 -0.23
CA LYS A 37 -10.80 7.54 -0.68
C LYS A 37 -11.28 6.12 -0.39
N ARG A 38 -10.35 5.19 -0.12
CA ARG A 38 -10.65 3.79 0.11
C ARG A 38 -9.69 3.18 1.13
N ASP A 39 -10.25 2.40 2.05
CA ASP A 39 -9.47 1.69 3.05
C ASP A 39 -8.79 0.43 2.48
N LEU A 40 -7.70 0.04 3.16
CA LEU A 40 -7.02 -1.22 2.89
C LEU A 40 -7.88 -2.40 3.33
N THR A 41 -7.93 -3.44 2.50
CA THR A 41 -8.49 -4.74 2.93
C THR A 41 -7.43 -5.56 3.65
N VAL A 42 -7.83 -6.51 4.49
CA VAL A 42 -6.90 -7.46 5.15
C VAL A 42 -6.02 -8.19 4.13
N LYS A 43 -6.56 -8.53 2.95
CA LYS A 43 -5.79 -9.14 1.86
C LYS A 43 -4.67 -8.23 1.36
N MET A 44 -4.95 -6.94 1.20
CA MET A 44 -3.96 -5.94 0.78
C MET A 44 -2.91 -5.73 1.87
N ILE A 45 -3.32 -5.63 3.14
CA ILE A 45 -2.39 -5.49 4.28
C ILE A 45 -1.39 -6.65 4.30
N ARG A 46 -1.88 -7.89 4.19
CA ARG A 46 -1.03 -9.08 4.11
C ARG A 46 -0.09 -9.04 2.89
N GLY A 47 -0.58 -8.60 1.74
CA GLY A 47 0.24 -8.46 0.53
C GLY A 47 1.34 -7.41 0.68
N LEU A 48 1.01 -6.24 1.21
CA LEU A 48 1.97 -5.16 1.49
C LEU A 48 3.02 -5.59 2.53
N ASN A 49 2.60 -6.30 3.58
CA ASN A 49 3.53 -6.83 4.57
C ASN A 49 4.48 -7.86 3.95
N LYS A 50 3.96 -8.81 3.18
CA LYS A 50 4.78 -9.86 2.57
C LYS A 50 5.74 -9.34 1.50
N GLU A 51 5.26 -8.46 0.63
CA GLU A 51 6.01 -8.06 -0.58
C GLU A 51 6.84 -6.79 -0.37
N LEU A 52 6.40 -5.88 0.49
CA LEU A 52 7.10 -4.63 0.78
C LEU A 52 7.73 -4.60 2.18
N GLY A 53 7.47 -5.60 3.02
CA GLY A 53 8.00 -5.66 4.38
C GLY A 53 7.41 -4.60 5.33
N ILE A 54 6.25 -4.02 5.00
CA ILE A 54 5.62 -3.00 5.85
C ILE A 54 4.97 -3.70 7.05
N PRO A 55 5.30 -3.35 8.30
CA PRO A 55 4.66 -3.94 9.48
C PRO A 55 3.13 -3.82 9.41
N ALA A 56 2.42 -4.90 9.73
CA ALA A 56 0.96 -4.92 9.65
C ALA A 56 0.33 -3.87 10.57
N GLU A 57 0.95 -3.63 11.73
CA GLU A 57 0.57 -2.63 12.71
C GLU A 57 0.65 -1.21 12.15
N SER A 58 1.57 -0.94 11.22
CA SER A 58 1.67 0.36 10.55
C SER A 58 0.58 0.58 9.48
N LEU A 59 -0.11 -0.49 9.07
CA LEU A 59 -1.16 -0.49 8.04
C LEU A 59 -2.57 -0.59 8.63
N LEU A 60 -2.67 -0.95 9.92
CA LEU A 60 -3.89 -0.87 10.72
C LEU A 60 -3.94 0.56 11.25
N GLY A 61 -4.77 1.40 10.63
CA GLY A 61 -4.94 2.79 11.01
C GLY A 61 -5.47 2.96 12.42
#